data_AF-A0A4Q3S1W1-F1
#
_entry.id   AF-A0A4Q3S1W1-F1
#
_cell.length_a   1.000
_cell.length_b   1.000
_cell.length_c   1.000
_cell.angle_alpha   90.00
_cell.angle_beta   90.00
_cell.angle_gamma   90.00
#
_symmetry.space_group_name_H-M   'P 1'
#
loop_
_entity.id
_entity.type
_entity.pdbx_description
1 polymer ?
#
loop_
_entity_poly.entity_id
_entity_poly.type
_entity_poly.pdbx_seq_one_letter_code
_entity_poly.pdbx_strand_id
1 'polypeptide(L)'
;MKKVFFLLSLLAGSFAQAQTTDATVVSIVNVNLIDIEKQKVIPNATVQFSGGKIQGIVTGKSKVTSDVVIDGTGKYLMPGMTDAHIHFFQSGSLYTRPDAIDLKKFVPYEKEIEQSKSGMRDIMKWTLYNGITSVIDVGASYNLLGERRKYTDSSFAPTVYMTGPLLTTYEPGAFKGLGNDRPFSLVQTEEEARKMVQEQLAYKPDFIKIWYIVIGKNKEEVARKHLPVIKAVIDEAHKNNLKVAVHATERIAAQLSVENGADFLVHSVDDEVVGDDFVRLLKDKKTVLCPTLVVSHNYSKVFGQE
;
A
#
# COMPACT_ATOMS: atom_id res chain seq x y z
N MET A 1 16.22 -48.58 -60.66
CA MET A 1 16.71 -47.56 -59.70
C MET A 1 16.32 -46.18 -60.19
N LYS A 2 15.20 -45.61 -59.70
CA LYS A 2 14.74 -44.25 -60.06
C LYS A 2 15.19 -43.29 -58.97
N LYS A 3 16.05 -42.32 -59.31
CA LYS A 3 16.51 -41.27 -58.39
C LYS A 3 15.47 -40.15 -58.34
N VAL A 4 14.92 -39.89 -57.16
CA VAL A 4 14.03 -38.76 -56.88
C VAL A 4 14.90 -37.58 -56.46
N PHE A 5 14.81 -36.46 -57.17
CA PHE A 5 15.42 -35.18 -56.81
C PHE A 5 14.46 -34.42 -55.87
N PHE A 6 14.92 -34.11 -54.65
CA PHE A 6 14.23 -33.20 -53.74
C PHE A 6 14.71 -31.77 -54.01
N LEU A 7 13.80 -30.88 -54.43
CA LEU A 7 14.03 -29.44 -54.46
C LEU A 7 13.86 -28.89 -53.04
N LEU A 8 14.90 -28.30 -52.47
CA LEU A 8 14.83 -27.52 -51.23
C LEU A 8 14.47 -26.07 -51.61
N SER A 9 13.28 -25.61 -51.25
CA SER A 9 12.89 -24.20 -51.31
C SER A 9 13.45 -23.46 -50.10
N LEU A 10 14.39 -22.52 -50.31
CA LEU A 10 14.79 -21.55 -49.29
C LEU A 10 13.66 -20.52 -49.10
N LEU A 11 12.96 -20.59 -47.96
CA LEU A 11 12.19 -19.46 -47.45
C LEU A 11 13.14 -18.46 -46.79
N ALA A 12 13.36 -17.31 -47.44
CA ALA A 12 13.97 -16.15 -46.81
C ALA A 12 12.97 -15.53 -45.83
N GLY A 13 13.13 -15.80 -44.53
CA GLY A 13 12.39 -15.13 -43.47
C GLY A 13 12.88 -13.69 -43.33
N SER A 14 12.02 -12.73 -43.67
CA SER A 14 12.23 -11.31 -43.34
C SER A 14 12.23 -11.13 -41.82
N PHE A 15 13.42 -10.97 -41.23
CA PHE A 15 13.55 -10.48 -39.87
C PHE A 15 13.17 -8.99 -39.87
N ALA A 16 11.91 -8.70 -39.54
CA ALA A 16 11.52 -7.35 -39.15
C ALA A 16 12.17 -7.06 -37.79
N GLN A 17 13.33 -6.40 -37.82
CA GLN A 17 13.98 -5.88 -36.64
C GLN A 17 13.09 -4.76 -36.09
N ALA A 18 12.38 -5.03 -34.99
CA ALA A 18 11.61 -4.01 -34.30
C ALA A 18 12.56 -2.86 -33.93
N GLN A 19 12.37 -1.69 -34.55
CA GLN A 19 13.04 -0.48 -34.14
C GLN A 19 12.62 -0.21 -32.69
N THR A 20 13.54 -0.41 -31.76
CA THR A 20 13.44 0.17 -30.43
C THR A 20 13.46 1.67 -30.63
N THR A 21 12.30 2.32 -30.55
CA THR A 21 12.24 3.78 -30.47
C THR A 21 13.04 4.20 -29.24
N ASP A 22 14.08 5.00 -29.43
CA ASP A 22 14.84 5.56 -28.32
C ASP A 22 13.89 6.28 -27.36
N ALA A 23 14.02 6.00 -26.07
CA ALA A 23 13.10 6.54 -25.08
C ALA A 23 13.35 8.04 -24.90
N THR A 24 12.27 8.84 -24.96
CA THR A 24 12.31 10.28 -24.78
C THR A 24 13.11 10.68 -23.54
N VAL A 25 14.07 11.57 -23.74
CA VAL A 25 14.93 12.12 -22.70
C VAL A 25 14.32 13.43 -22.20
N VAL A 26 13.98 13.46 -20.92
CA VAL A 26 13.42 14.64 -20.24
C VAL A 26 14.44 15.14 -19.22
N SER A 27 14.70 16.45 -19.19
CA SER A 27 15.53 17.06 -18.15
C SER A 27 14.79 18.15 -17.41
N ILE A 28 14.85 18.10 -16.08
CA ILE A 28 14.41 19.20 -15.22
C ILE A 28 15.67 19.95 -14.78
N VAL A 29 15.81 21.21 -15.20
CA VAL A 29 17.02 22.02 -15.02
C VAL A 29 16.82 23.11 -13.96
N ASN A 30 17.92 23.62 -13.39
CA ASN A 30 17.92 24.75 -12.45
C ASN A 30 17.06 24.56 -11.18
N VAL A 31 16.88 23.33 -10.72
CA VAL A 31 16.08 23.03 -9.53
C VAL A 31 16.89 23.12 -8.24
N ASN A 32 16.19 23.40 -7.16
CA ASN A 32 16.65 23.12 -5.80
C ASN A 32 16.29 21.67 -5.45
N LEU A 33 17.23 20.75 -5.66
CA LEU A 33 17.00 19.32 -5.43
C LEU A 33 17.03 19.00 -3.94
N ILE A 34 15.97 18.39 -3.42
CA ILE A 34 15.87 17.93 -2.03
C ILE A 34 16.50 16.54 -1.94
N ASP A 35 17.66 16.45 -1.30
CA ASP A 35 18.35 15.20 -0.97
C ASP A 35 17.93 14.76 0.44
N ILE A 36 17.03 13.78 0.52
CA ILE A 36 16.45 13.29 1.77
C ILE A 36 17.49 12.57 2.63
N GLU A 37 18.37 11.76 2.02
CA GLU A 37 19.39 11.00 2.76
C GLU A 37 20.42 11.93 3.40
N LYS A 38 20.87 12.96 2.66
CA LYS A 38 21.84 13.93 3.16
C LYS A 38 21.20 15.12 3.87
N GLN A 39 19.87 15.15 3.98
CA GLN A 39 19.08 16.20 4.64
C GLN A 39 19.48 17.61 4.18
N LYS A 40 19.64 17.80 2.87
CA LYS A 40 20.11 19.06 2.30
C LYS A 40 19.39 19.42 1.01
N VAL A 41 19.40 20.72 0.71
CA VAL A 41 18.97 21.23 -0.59
C VAL A 41 20.21 21.46 -1.44
N ILE A 42 20.24 20.87 -2.63
CA ILE A 42 21.30 21.03 -3.62
C ILE A 42 20.81 22.04 -4.68
N PRO A 43 21.32 23.28 -4.68
CA PRO A 43 20.89 24.30 -5.62
C PRO A 43 21.46 24.05 -7.03
N ASN A 44 20.79 24.62 -8.04
CA ASN A 44 21.23 24.59 -9.44
C ASN A 44 21.53 23.17 -9.95
N ALA A 45 20.66 22.21 -9.61
CA ALA A 45 20.77 20.85 -10.08
C ALA A 45 19.97 20.66 -11.39
N THR A 46 20.43 19.71 -12.19
CA THR A 46 19.70 19.12 -13.31
C THR A 46 19.46 17.65 -13.01
N VAL A 47 18.23 17.18 -13.20
CA VAL A 47 17.89 15.75 -13.15
C VAL A 47 17.39 15.31 -14.51
N GLN A 48 18.02 14.27 -15.06
CA GLN A 48 17.69 13.72 -16.38
C GLN A 48 16.97 12.39 -16.24
N PHE A 49 15.95 12.19 -17.05
CA PHE A 49 15.07 11.04 -17.08
C PHE A 49 15.02 10.46 -18.50
N SER A 50 14.98 9.13 -18.61
CA SER A 50 14.68 8.44 -19.86
C SER A 50 14.16 7.03 -19.56
N GLY A 51 13.15 6.58 -20.32
CA GLY A 51 12.56 5.25 -20.15
C GLY A 51 11.97 5.00 -18.76
N GLY A 52 11.39 6.03 -18.13
CA GLY A 52 10.82 5.95 -16.78
C GLY A 52 11.84 5.86 -15.65
N LYS A 53 13.12 6.11 -15.92
CA LYS A 53 14.21 6.05 -14.93
C LYS A 53 15.00 7.36 -14.87
N ILE A 54 15.57 7.65 -13.71
CA ILE A 54 16.58 8.70 -13.55
C ILE A 54 17.88 8.20 -14.19
N GLN A 55 18.41 8.95 -15.14
CA GLN A 55 19.67 8.65 -15.83
C GLN A 55 20.86 9.31 -15.13
N GLY A 56 20.65 10.48 -14.53
CA GLY A 56 21.72 11.19 -13.85
C GLY A 56 21.25 12.47 -13.17
N ILE A 57 22.07 12.92 -12.23
CA ILE A 57 21.93 14.19 -11.52
C ILE A 57 23.24 14.96 -11.72
N VAL A 58 23.15 16.18 -12.24
CA VAL A 58 24.30 17.05 -12.48
C VAL A 58 24.12 18.33 -11.68
N THR A 59 25.16 18.78 -11.00
CA THR A 59 25.16 20.03 -10.23
C THR A 59 25.98 21.10 -10.92
N GLY A 60 25.49 22.35 -10.94
CA GLY A 60 26.17 23.48 -11.57
C GLY A 60 25.81 23.67 -13.05
N LYS A 61 26.56 24.50 -13.77
CA LYS A 61 26.29 24.78 -15.19
C LYS A 61 26.61 23.54 -16.04
N SER A 62 25.58 22.93 -16.60
CA SER A 62 25.70 21.83 -17.56
C SER A 62 24.98 22.16 -18.85
N LYS A 63 25.57 21.80 -20.00
CA LYS A 63 24.83 21.75 -21.27
C LYS A 63 24.10 20.42 -21.32
N VAL A 64 22.79 20.47 -21.31
CA VAL A 64 21.94 19.29 -21.29
C VAL A 64 21.32 19.11 -22.67
N THR A 65 21.52 17.96 -23.28
CA THR A 65 20.82 17.56 -24.52
C THR A 65 19.65 16.67 -24.10
N SER A 66 18.43 17.10 -24.39
CA SER A 66 17.20 16.36 -24.05
C SER A 66 16.11 16.75 -25.03
N ASP A 67 15.18 15.83 -25.28
CA ASP A 67 14.02 16.07 -26.14
C ASP A 67 13.06 17.07 -25.49
N VAL A 68 12.95 17.01 -24.15
CA VAL A 68 12.13 17.91 -23.34
C VAL A 68 12.99 18.52 -22.24
N VAL A 69 12.93 19.84 -22.11
CA VAL A 69 13.60 20.59 -21.03
C VAL A 69 12.54 21.35 -20.23
N ILE A 70 12.49 21.09 -18.93
CA ILE A 70 11.61 21.76 -17.97
C ILE A 70 12.48 22.66 -17.10
N ASP A 71 12.24 23.98 -17.15
CA ASP A 71 12.95 24.94 -16.30
C ASP A 71 12.32 24.98 -14.90
N GLY A 72 13.10 24.55 -13.91
CA GLY A 72 12.76 24.53 -12.50
C GLY A 72 13.33 25.70 -11.71
N THR A 73 13.78 26.78 -12.36
CA THR A 73 14.31 27.97 -11.69
C THR A 73 13.38 28.46 -10.57
N GLY A 74 13.94 28.59 -9.37
CA GLY A 74 13.20 29.01 -8.16
C GLY A 74 12.26 27.95 -7.57
N LYS A 75 12.19 26.75 -8.16
CA LYS A 75 11.38 25.62 -7.69
C LYS A 75 12.23 24.58 -6.99
N TYR A 76 11.56 23.69 -6.27
CA TYR A 76 12.16 22.54 -5.62
C TYR A 76 11.79 21.26 -6.36
N LEU A 77 12.72 20.31 -6.39
CA LEU A 77 12.48 18.96 -6.89
C LEU A 77 12.70 17.96 -5.77
N MET A 78 11.73 17.09 -5.53
CA MET A 78 11.78 16.03 -4.54
C MET A 78 11.24 14.72 -5.13
N PRO A 79 11.55 13.57 -4.53
CA PRO A 79 10.88 12.31 -4.87
C PRO A 79 9.35 12.45 -4.71
N GLY A 80 8.60 11.74 -5.55
CA GLY A 80 7.14 11.63 -5.38
C GLY A 80 6.80 11.03 -4.02
N MET A 81 5.71 11.50 -3.42
CA MET A 81 5.34 11.09 -2.06
C MET A 81 4.74 9.68 -2.05
N THR A 82 4.88 9.00 -0.91
CA THR A 82 4.20 7.73 -0.64
C THR A 82 3.20 7.93 0.50
N ASP A 83 1.93 7.60 0.26
CA ASP A 83 0.95 7.47 1.33
C ASP A 83 0.97 6.03 1.84
N ALA A 84 1.45 5.83 3.08
CA ALA A 84 1.73 4.52 3.63
C ALA A 84 0.51 3.86 4.30
N HIS A 85 -0.66 4.52 4.34
CA HIS A 85 -1.88 3.96 4.92
C HIS A 85 -3.13 4.57 4.30
N ILE A 86 -3.67 3.90 3.28
CA ILE A 86 -4.99 4.20 2.70
C ILE A 86 -5.92 2.99 2.77
N HIS A 87 -7.18 3.19 2.40
CA HIS A 87 -8.17 2.13 2.22
C HIS A 87 -9.06 2.42 1.02
N PHE A 88 -8.94 1.68 -0.08
CA PHE A 88 -9.85 1.82 -1.22
C PHE A 88 -11.27 1.32 -0.92
N PHE A 89 -11.44 0.44 0.08
CA PHE A 89 -12.78 -0.01 0.50
C PHE A 89 -13.54 1.01 1.37
N GLN A 90 -12.87 2.10 1.76
CA GLN A 90 -13.48 3.19 2.52
C GLN A 90 -13.53 4.43 1.64
N SER A 91 -14.71 4.78 1.11
CA SER A 91 -14.87 5.92 0.19
C SER A 91 -14.66 7.30 0.83
N GLY A 92 -14.57 7.36 2.16
CA GLY A 92 -14.58 8.61 2.94
C GLY A 92 -15.98 9.18 3.16
N SER A 93 -17.04 8.53 2.67
CA SER A 93 -18.42 8.93 2.94
C SER A 93 -18.86 8.61 4.37
N LEU A 94 -19.93 9.27 4.84
CA LEU A 94 -20.58 8.97 6.12
C LEU A 94 -21.12 7.52 6.21
N TYR A 95 -21.33 6.88 5.06
CA TYR A 95 -21.91 5.53 4.95
C TYR A 95 -20.85 4.43 4.97
N THR A 96 -19.57 4.80 4.86
CA THR A 96 -18.45 3.87 4.66
C THR A 96 -18.12 3.01 5.89
N ARG A 97 -18.57 3.44 7.08
CA ARG A 97 -18.38 2.74 8.36
C ARG A 97 -19.72 2.50 9.07
N PRO A 98 -20.53 1.53 8.60
CA PRO A 98 -21.79 1.19 9.25
C PRO A 98 -21.65 0.62 10.67
N ASP A 99 -20.42 0.26 11.07
CA ASP A 99 -20.05 -0.13 12.43
C ASP A 99 -19.72 1.06 13.35
N ALA A 100 -19.46 2.25 12.79
CA ALA A 100 -19.27 3.50 13.53
C ALA A 100 -20.60 4.27 13.66
N ILE A 101 -21.29 4.50 12.53
CA ILE A 101 -22.64 5.05 12.50
C ILE A 101 -23.49 4.23 11.52
N ASP A 102 -24.54 3.58 12.04
CA ASP A 102 -25.43 2.77 11.19
C ASP A 102 -26.42 3.66 10.43
N LEU A 103 -26.06 4.00 9.19
CA LEU A 103 -26.91 4.74 8.25
C LEU A 103 -27.48 3.84 7.14
N LYS A 104 -27.46 2.51 7.29
CA LYS A 104 -27.88 1.57 6.24
C LYS A 104 -29.35 1.69 5.87
N LYS A 105 -30.18 2.26 6.75
CA LYS A 105 -31.58 2.62 6.47
C LYS A 105 -31.71 3.63 5.32
N PHE A 106 -30.73 4.53 5.17
CA PHE A 106 -30.75 5.59 4.15
C PHE A 106 -29.98 5.17 2.89
N VAL A 107 -28.81 4.55 3.08
CA VAL A 107 -27.98 4.05 1.97
C VAL A 107 -27.58 2.61 2.28
N PRO A 108 -28.12 1.62 1.56
CA PRO A 108 -27.68 0.22 1.69
C PRO A 108 -26.17 0.10 1.48
N TYR A 109 -25.50 -0.71 2.30
CA TYR A 109 -24.05 -0.80 2.29
C TYR A 109 -23.49 -1.36 0.98
N GLU A 110 -24.28 -2.15 0.26
CA GLU A 110 -23.93 -2.65 -1.07
C GLU A 110 -23.67 -1.50 -2.07
N LYS A 111 -24.42 -0.40 -1.98
CA LYS A 111 -24.18 0.79 -2.82
C LYS A 111 -22.85 1.45 -2.51
N GLU A 112 -22.47 1.48 -1.24
CA GLU A 112 -21.19 2.03 -0.78
C GLU A 112 -20.00 1.14 -1.23
N ILE A 113 -20.17 -0.18 -1.23
CA ILE A 113 -19.20 -1.13 -1.80
C ILE A 113 -19.04 -0.90 -3.31
N GLU A 114 -20.15 -0.76 -4.06
CA GLU A 114 -20.13 -0.47 -5.49
C GLU A 114 -19.47 0.88 -5.80
N GLN A 115 -19.77 1.91 -5.00
CA GLN A 115 -19.15 3.22 -5.10
C GLN A 115 -17.63 3.15 -4.85
N SER A 116 -17.19 2.40 -3.84
CA SER A 116 -15.77 2.22 -3.55
C SER A 116 -15.02 1.54 -4.70
N LYS A 117 -15.61 0.51 -5.33
CA LYS A 117 -15.04 -0.17 -6.51
C LYS A 117 -14.93 0.76 -7.72
N SER A 118 -16.02 1.43 -8.06
CA SER A 118 -16.07 2.33 -9.22
C SER A 118 -15.25 3.61 -9.02
N GLY A 119 -15.17 4.09 -7.78
CA GLY A 119 -14.42 5.28 -7.38
C GLY A 119 -12.91 5.08 -7.25
N MET A 120 -12.42 3.83 -7.21
CA MET A 120 -10.99 3.52 -7.09
C MET A 120 -10.13 4.25 -8.14
N ARG A 121 -10.62 4.35 -9.39
CA ARG A 121 -9.97 5.11 -10.48
C ARG A 121 -9.82 6.60 -10.15
N ASP A 122 -10.86 7.22 -9.59
CA ASP A 122 -10.86 8.65 -9.31
C ASP A 122 -10.01 8.98 -8.09
N ILE A 123 -10.04 8.12 -7.06
CA ILE A 123 -9.12 8.20 -5.92
C ILE A 123 -7.67 8.16 -6.41
N MET A 124 -7.30 7.20 -7.28
CA MET A 124 -5.95 7.12 -7.84
C MET A 124 -5.51 8.39 -8.57
N LYS A 125 -6.41 9.01 -9.35
CA LYS A 125 -6.12 10.28 -10.02
C LYS A 125 -5.91 11.42 -9.03
N TRP A 126 -6.79 11.54 -8.05
CA TRP A 126 -6.68 12.58 -7.02
C TRP A 126 -5.40 12.42 -6.20
N THR A 127 -5.02 11.20 -5.86
CA THR A 127 -3.74 10.88 -5.21
C THR A 127 -2.55 11.43 -6.02
N LEU A 128 -2.49 11.18 -7.33
CA LEU A 128 -1.43 11.72 -8.18
C LEU A 128 -1.47 13.26 -8.29
N TYR A 129 -2.65 13.86 -8.38
CA TYR A 129 -2.78 15.33 -8.40
C TYR A 129 -2.26 15.99 -7.11
N ASN A 130 -2.23 15.26 -6.00
CA ASN A 130 -1.64 15.70 -4.74
C ASN A 130 -0.15 15.35 -4.62
N GLY A 131 0.50 14.88 -5.69
CA GLY A 131 1.93 14.55 -5.70
C GLY A 131 2.30 13.21 -5.04
N ILE A 132 1.30 12.37 -4.73
CA ILE A 132 1.50 11.03 -4.17
C ILE A 132 1.60 10.04 -5.33
N THR A 133 2.78 9.48 -5.56
CA THR A 133 3.07 8.57 -6.68
C THR A 133 3.01 7.10 -6.28
N SER A 134 2.91 6.81 -4.98
CA SER A 134 2.78 5.46 -4.45
C SER A 134 1.83 5.44 -3.26
N VAL A 135 1.05 4.38 -3.14
CA VAL A 135 0.12 4.17 -2.03
C VAL A 135 0.24 2.76 -1.49
N ILE A 136 0.02 2.64 -0.18
CA ILE A 136 -0.04 1.38 0.53
C ILE A 136 -1.43 1.24 1.13
N ASP A 137 -2.27 0.41 0.51
CA ASP A 137 -3.58 0.02 1.04
C ASP A 137 -3.39 -1.15 2.02
N VAL A 138 -3.54 -0.84 3.29
CA VAL A 138 -3.30 -1.79 4.39
C VAL A 138 -4.58 -2.49 4.84
N GLY A 139 -5.56 -2.64 3.95
CA GLY A 139 -6.74 -3.45 4.23
C GLY A 139 -7.80 -3.27 3.15
N ALA A 140 -8.15 -4.33 2.44
CA ALA A 140 -9.12 -4.27 1.35
C ALA A 140 -9.92 -5.57 1.21
N SER A 141 -10.93 -5.59 0.33
CA SER A 141 -11.63 -6.83 0.00
C SER A 141 -10.90 -7.64 -1.07
N TYR A 142 -11.24 -8.92 -1.23
CA TYR A 142 -10.71 -9.75 -2.32
C TYR A 142 -11.02 -9.18 -3.71
N ASN A 143 -12.22 -8.63 -3.88
CA ASN A 143 -12.61 -8.01 -5.13
C ASN A 143 -11.77 -6.77 -5.44
N LEU A 144 -11.54 -5.88 -4.46
CA LEU A 144 -10.70 -4.69 -4.65
C LEU A 144 -9.23 -5.05 -4.89
N LEU A 145 -8.71 -6.03 -4.17
CA LEU A 145 -7.36 -6.57 -4.40
C LEU A 145 -7.22 -7.12 -5.84
N GLY A 146 -8.29 -7.72 -6.39
CA GLY A 146 -8.35 -8.12 -7.79
C GLY A 146 -8.44 -6.94 -8.77
N GLU A 147 -9.21 -5.92 -8.41
CA GLU A 147 -9.52 -4.75 -9.24
C GLU A 147 -8.26 -3.92 -9.56
N ARG A 148 -7.30 -3.83 -8.63
CA ARG A 148 -6.04 -3.07 -8.82
C ARG A 148 -5.32 -3.39 -10.13
N ARG A 149 -5.43 -4.64 -10.61
CA ARG A 149 -4.77 -5.12 -11.84
C ARG A 149 -5.26 -4.41 -13.10
N LYS A 150 -6.45 -3.81 -13.08
CA LYS A 150 -6.96 -3.02 -14.21
C LYS A 150 -6.18 -1.71 -14.41
N TYR A 151 -5.40 -1.29 -13.41
CA TYR A 151 -4.74 0.01 -13.37
C TYR A 151 -3.21 -0.06 -13.38
N THR A 152 -2.60 -1.25 -13.35
CA THR A 152 -1.14 -1.41 -13.22
C THR A 152 -0.32 -0.60 -14.22
N ASP A 153 -0.75 -0.54 -15.48
CA ASP A 153 -0.03 0.17 -16.56
C ASP A 153 -0.65 1.54 -16.90
N SER A 154 -1.55 2.04 -16.05
CA SER A 154 -2.23 3.31 -16.27
C SER A 154 -1.36 4.49 -15.87
N SER A 155 -1.13 5.43 -16.79
CA SER A 155 -0.37 6.67 -16.51
C SER A 155 -1.00 7.59 -15.46
N PHE A 156 -2.27 7.35 -15.12
CA PHE A 156 -3.03 8.09 -14.10
C PHE A 156 -3.11 7.37 -12.75
N ALA A 157 -2.50 6.19 -12.61
CA ALA A 157 -2.51 5.43 -11.36
C ALA A 157 -1.18 5.59 -10.61
N PRO A 158 -1.19 5.80 -9.28
CA PRO A 158 0.01 5.63 -8.49
C PRO A 158 0.40 4.14 -8.48
N THR A 159 1.64 3.86 -8.07
CA THR A 159 1.99 2.47 -7.71
C THR A 159 1.18 2.07 -6.48
N VAL A 160 0.47 0.93 -6.55
CA VAL A 160 -0.38 0.44 -5.46
C VAL A 160 0.24 -0.81 -4.86
N TYR A 161 0.57 -0.75 -3.58
CA TYR A 161 0.82 -1.91 -2.74
C TYR A 161 -0.41 -2.18 -1.88
N MET A 162 -0.90 -3.41 -1.81
CA MET A 162 -2.20 -3.67 -1.21
C MET A 162 -2.31 -5.08 -0.60
N THR A 163 -2.98 -5.16 0.55
CA THR A 163 -3.34 -6.43 1.20
C THR A 163 -4.69 -6.95 0.73
N GLY A 164 -5.04 -8.16 1.17
CA GLY A 164 -6.43 -8.63 1.15
C GLY A 164 -7.20 -8.19 2.41
N PRO A 165 -8.28 -8.93 2.75
CA PRO A 165 -9.04 -8.69 3.96
C PRO A 165 -8.17 -8.72 5.21
N LEU A 166 -8.48 -7.86 6.18
CA LEU A 166 -7.74 -7.83 7.43
C LEU A 166 -8.08 -9.07 8.24
N LEU A 167 -7.05 -9.85 8.61
CA LEU A 167 -7.19 -10.96 9.52
C LEU A 167 -7.34 -10.40 10.94
N THR A 168 -8.48 -10.66 11.59
CA THR A 168 -8.88 -9.90 12.79
C THR A 168 -9.24 -10.80 13.96
N THR A 169 -9.03 -10.30 15.18
CA THR A 169 -9.50 -10.91 16.44
C THR A 169 -10.95 -10.54 16.78
N TYR A 170 -11.52 -9.56 16.07
CA TYR A 170 -12.89 -9.10 16.21
C TYR A 170 -13.49 -8.69 14.86
N GLU A 171 -14.70 -9.16 14.56
CA GLU A 171 -15.42 -8.80 13.34
C GLU A 171 -16.70 -8.04 13.68
N PRO A 172 -16.83 -6.76 13.27
CA PRO A 172 -18.06 -6.02 13.43
C PRO A 172 -19.20 -6.68 12.67
N GLY A 173 -20.36 -6.83 13.31
CA GLY A 173 -21.52 -7.51 12.72
C GLY A 173 -21.99 -6.90 11.39
N ALA A 174 -21.75 -5.60 11.19
CA ALA A 174 -22.12 -4.89 9.97
C ALA A 174 -21.38 -5.37 8.70
N PHE A 175 -20.25 -6.08 8.82
CA PHE A 175 -19.47 -6.56 7.69
C PHE A 175 -19.59 -8.07 7.44
N LYS A 176 -20.48 -8.76 8.16
CA LYS A 176 -20.73 -10.19 7.97
C LYS A 176 -21.52 -10.44 6.69
N GLY A 177 -21.28 -11.59 6.06
CA GLY A 177 -22.06 -12.06 4.91
C GLY A 177 -21.74 -11.38 3.57
N LEU A 178 -20.69 -10.56 3.50
CA LEU A 178 -20.31 -9.81 2.28
C LEU A 178 -19.51 -10.62 1.25
N GLY A 179 -19.33 -11.94 1.46
CA GLY A 179 -18.58 -12.79 0.53
C GLY A 179 -17.16 -12.27 0.25
N ASN A 180 -16.82 -12.05 -1.02
CA ASN A 180 -15.51 -11.50 -1.43
C ASN A 180 -15.38 -9.98 -1.29
N ASP A 181 -16.45 -9.31 -0.84
CA ASP A 181 -16.44 -7.88 -0.50
C ASP A 181 -16.19 -7.62 0.99
N ARG A 182 -16.05 -8.68 1.80
CA ARG A 182 -15.71 -8.51 3.22
C ARG A 182 -14.32 -7.87 3.37
N PRO A 183 -14.18 -6.78 4.15
CA PRO A 183 -12.88 -6.21 4.48
C PRO A 183 -12.23 -6.91 5.68
N PHE A 184 -12.98 -7.66 6.48
CA PHE A 184 -12.48 -8.35 7.67
C PHE A 184 -12.67 -9.85 7.54
N SER A 185 -11.78 -10.63 8.14
CA SER A 185 -11.93 -12.09 8.29
C SER A 185 -11.54 -12.48 9.71
N LEU A 186 -12.53 -12.89 10.50
CA LEU A 186 -12.32 -13.30 11.89
C LEU A 186 -11.46 -14.55 11.97
N VAL A 187 -10.42 -14.52 12.79
CA VAL A 187 -9.52 -15.65 13.03
C VAL A 187 -9.56 -16.01 14.50
N GLN A 188 -9.90 -17.28 14.81
CA GLN A 188 -10.05 -17.73 16.20
C GLN A 188 -9.00 -18.76 16.60
N THR A 189 -8.41 -19.47 15.63
CA THR A 189 -7.41 -20.52 15.87
C THR A 189 -6.16 -20.33 15.03
N GLU A 190 -5.05 -20.95 15.43
CA GLU A 190 -3.79 -20.94 14.65
C GLU A 190 -3.94 -21.65 13.30
N GLU A 191 -4.77 -22.69 13.23
CA GLU A 191 -5.05 -23.42 11.99
C GLU A 191 -5.81 -22.54 11.00
N GLU A 192 -6.83 -21.81 11.48
CA GLU A 192 -7.54 -20.81 10.69
C GLU A 192 -6.61 -19.67 10.26
N ALA A 193 -5.72 -19.22 11.14
CA ALA A 193 -4.74 -18.17 10.82
C ALA A 193 -3.91 -18.55 9.59
N ARG A 194 -3.33 -19.75 9.60
CA ARG A 194 -2.52 -20.25 8.46
C ARG A 194 -3.38 -20.43 7.22
N LYS A 195 -4.57 -21.02 7.37
CA LYS A 195 -5.51 -21.22 6.26
C LYS A 195 -5.90 -19.92 5.59
N MET A 196 -6.24 -18.88 6.37
CA MET A 196 -6.67 -17.60 5.82
C MET A 196 -5.53 -16.84 5.13
N VAL A 197 -4.29 -16.95 5.62
CA VAL A 197 -3.13 -16.44 4.87
C VAL A 197 -3.01 -17.15 3.52
N GLN A 198 -3.10 -18.48 3.52
CA GLN A 198 -3.05 -19.30 2.30
C GLN A 198 -4.16 -18.97 1.30
N GLU A 199 -5.37 -18.71 1.78
CA GLU A 199 -6.49 -18.23 0.94
C GLU A 199 -6.16 -16.90 0.25
N GLN A 200 -5.52 -15.96 0.95
CA GLN A 200 -5.15 -14.67 0.35
C GLN A 200 -4.11 -14.83 -0.76
N LEU A 201 -3.18 -15.80 -0.68
CA LEU A 201 -2.12 -15.98 -1.67
C LEU A 201 -2.65 -16.15 -3.10
N ALA A 202 -3.82 -16.77 -3.27
CA ALA A 202 -4.47 -16.93 -4.58
C ALA A 202 -4.79 -15.59 -5.25
N TYR A 203 -4.95 -14.52 -4.47
CA TYR A 203 -5.23 -13.17 -4.93
C TYR A 203 -3.98 -12.31 -5.11
N LYS A 204 -2.79 -12.86 -4.79
CA LYS A 204 -1.48 -12.20 -4.91
C LYS A 204 -1.42 -10.85 -4.16
N PRO A 205 -1.67 -10.82 -2.83
CA PRO A 205 -1.42 -9.63 -2.02
C PRO A 205 0.08 -9.32 -1.99
N ASP A 206 0.45 -8.06 -1.78
CA ASP A 206 1.87 -7.70 -1.65
C ASP A 206 2.40 -7.89 -0.22
N PHE A 207 1.49 -7.92 0.75
CA PHE A 207 1.75 -8.15 2.18
C PHE A 207 0.44 -8.51 2.89
N ILE A 208 0.51 -8.97 4.14
CA ILE A 208 -0.65 -9.38 4.94
C ILE A 208 -0.97 -8.33 5.99
N LYS A 209 -2.27 -8.16 6.28
CA LYS A 209 -2.75 -7.27 7.34
C LYS A 209 -3.39 -8.04 8.48
N ILE A 210 -2.97 -7.70 9.71
CA ILE A 210 -3.64 -8.07 10.95
C ILE A 210 -4.35 -6.85 11.54
N TRP A 211 -5.62 -7.02 11.92
CA TRP A 211 -6.37 -6.09 12.76
C TRP A 211 -6.46 -6.66 14.18
N TYR A 212 -5.47 -6.34 15.01
CA TYR A 212 -5.35 -6.90 16.35
C TYR A 212 -6.13 -6.05 17.34
N ILE A 213 -7.39 -6.43 17.53
CA ILE A 213 -8.34 -5.72 18.39
C ILE A 213 -8.34 -6.33 19.80
N VAL A 214 -8.11 -5.49 20.81
CA VAL A 214 -8.07 -5.86 22.22
C VAL A 214 -9.26 -5.27 22.98
N ILE A 215 -10.36 -6.02 23.02
CA ILE A 215 -11.59 -5.60 23.70
C ILE A 215 -11.60 -6.12 25.14
N GLY A 216 -11.70 -5.21 26.10
CA GLY A 216 -11.81 -5.53 27.52
C GLY A 216 -11.03 -4.57 28.40
N LYS A 217 -11.19 -4.70 29.72
CA LYS A 217 -10.48 -3.87 30.71
C LYS A 217 -9.03 -4.33 30.89
N ASN A 218 -8.79 -5.64 30.95
CA ASN A 218 -7.46 -6.19 31.11
C ASN A 218 -6.80 -6.36 29.73
N LYS A 219 -6.16 -5.29 29.24
CA LYS A 219 -5.56 -5.24 27.91
C LYS A 219 -4.47 -6.30 27.72
N GLU A 220 -3.65 -6.54 28.75
CA GLU A 220 -2.59 -7.54 28.68
C GLU A 220 -3.11 -8.96 28.55
N GLU A 221 -4.08 -9.35 29.39
CA GLU A 221 -4.69 -10.69 29.32
C GLU A 221 -5.33 -10.96 27.95
N VAL A 222 -6.11 -10.00 27.45
CA VAL A 222 -6.80 -10.13 26.16
C VAL A 222 -5.80 -10.16 25.01
N ALA A 223 -4.78 -9.31 25.02
CA ALA A 223 -3.71 -9.35 24.02
C ALA A 223 -3.05 -10.73 24.02
N ARG A 224 -2.52 -11.18 25.17
CA ARG A 224 -1.84 -12.49 25.27
C ARG A 224 -2.72 -13.66 24.86
N LYS A 225 -4.02 -13.62 25.15
CA LYS A 225 -4.98 -14.64 24.70
C LYS A 225 -5.02 -14.79 23.18
N HIS A 226 -4.96 -13.69 22.44
CA HIS A 226 -4.99 -13.70 20.97
C HIS A 226 -3.61 -13.90 20.33
N LEU A 227 -2.52 -13.75 21.08
CA LEU A 227 -1.15 -13.83 20.58
C LEU A 227 -0.85 -15.09 19.74
N PRO A 228 -1.31 -16.31 20.11
CA PRO A 228 -1.05 -17.50 19.29
C PRO A 228 -1.56 -17.35 17.85
N VAL A 229 -2.76 -16.77 17.67
CA VAL A 229 -3.35 -16.49 16.35
C VAL A 229 -2.52 -15.45 15.60
N ILE A 230 -2.13 -14.35 16.26
CA ILE A 230 -1.33 -13.28 15.65
C ILE A 230 0.00 -13.82 15.15
N LYS A 231 0.69 -14.61 15.99
CA LYS A 231 1.95 -15.25 15.64
C LYS A 231 1.79 -16.22 14.47
N ALA A 232 0.74 -17.03 14.47
CA ALA A 232 0.48 -17.97 13.39
C ALA A 232 0.24 -17.28 12.04
N VAL A 233 -0.42 -16.11 12.02
CA VAL A 233 -0.53 -15.29 10.80
C VAL A 233 0.85 -14.78 10.36
N ILE A 234 1.66 -14.25 11.27
CA ILE A 234 3.00 -13.72 10.95
C ILE A 234 3.90 -14.81 10.39
N ASP A 235 4.00 -15.95 11.09
CA ASP A 235 4.83 -17.08 10.67
C ASP A 235 4.43 -17.57 9.27
N GLU A 236 3.13 -17.70 8.99
CA GLU A 236 2.66 -18.17 7.68
C GLU A 236 2.90 -17.14 6.58
N ALA A 237 2.72 -15.84 6.86
CA ALA A 237 3.03 -14.79 5.89
C ALA A 237 4.52 -14.78 5.54
N HIS A 238 5.39 -14.81 6.54
CA HIS A 238 6.85 -14.85 6.36
C HIS A 238 7.33 -16.10 5.63
N LYS A 239 6.72 -17.26 5.90
CA LYS A 239 6.98 -18.51 5.16
C LYS A 239 6.70 -18.37 3.66
N ASN A 240 5.78 -17.49 3.28
CA ASN A 240 5.45 -17.17 1.89
C ASN A 240 6.12 -15.88 1.39
N ASN A 241 7.15 -15.39 2.10
CA ASN A 241 7.92 -14.18 1.78
C ASN A 241 7.08 -12.90 1.74
N LEU A 242 5.98 -12.84 2.50
CA LEU A 242 5.14 -11.66 2.62
C LEU A 242 5.38 -10.98 3.97
N LYS A 243 5.54 -9.66 3.95
CA LYS A 243 5.60 -8.84 5.16
C LYS A 243 4.24 -8.78 5.86
N VAL A 244 4.23 -8.36 7.13
CA VAL A 244 2.99 -8.20 7.90
C VAL A 244 2.85 -6.80 8.49
N ALA A 245 1.73 -6.17 8.16
CA ALA A 245 1.25 -4.96 8.81
C ALA A 245 0.32 -5.33 9.97
N VAL A 246 0.44 -4.66 11.11
CA VAL A 246 -0.41 -4.91 12.29
C VAL A 246 -0.99 -3.60 12.81
N HIS A 247 -2.31 -3.54 12.90
CA HIS A 247 -2.97 -2.53 13.74
C HIS A 247 -2.93 -3.04 15.17
N ALA A 248 -2.30 -2.28 16.07
CA ALA A 248 -2.22 -2.56 17.49
C ALA A 248 -2.09 -1.23 18.23
N THR A 249 -3.19 -0.75 18.81
CA THR A 249 -3.28 0.55 19.47
C THR A 249 -2.99 0.48 20.96
N GLU A 250 -3.07 -0.71 21.57
CA GLU A 250 -2.56 -0.94 22.92
C GLU A 250 -1.05 -1.18 22.94
N ARG A 251 -0.33 -0.56 23.88
CA ARG A 251 1.13 -0.70 24.02
C ARG A 251 1.57 -2.16 24.11
N ILE A 252 0.84 -2.99 24.86
CA ILE A 252 1.15 -4.42 25.02
C ILE A 252 0.91 -5.20 23.73
N ALA A 253 -0.17 -4.92 22.99
CA ALA A 253 -0.44 -5.59 21.72
C ALA A 253 0.61 -5.22 20.67
N ALA A 254 1.01 -3.94 20.63
CA ALA A 254 2.06 -3.45 19.75
C ALA A 254 3.40 -4.11 20.07
N GLN A 255 3.75 -4.23 21.36
CA GLN A 255 4.94 -4.96 21.80
C GLN A 255 4.97 -6.40 21.31
N LEU A 256 3.92 -7.14 21.62
CA LEU A 256 3.83 -8.56 21.31
C LEU A 256 3.90 -8.79 19.80
N SER A 257 3.27 -7.91 19.02
CA SER A 257 3.34 -7.95 17.56
C SER A 257 4.77 -7.79 17.05
N VAL A 258 5.51 -6.79 17.56
CA VAL A 258 6.90 -6.51 17.16
C VAL A 258 7.85 -7.62 17.61
N GLU A 259 7.72 -8.11 18.84
CA GLU A 259 8.52 -9.22 19.37
C GLU A 259 8.38 -10.50 18.53
N ASN A 260 7.20 -10.70 17.94
CA ASN A 260 6.86 -11.86 17.11
C ASN A 260 6.99 -11.61 15.61
N GLY A 261 7.59 -10.50 15.18
CA GLY A 261 8.00 -10.30 13.79
C GLY A 261 7.10 -9.42 12.94
N ALA A 262 6.24 -8.56 13.52
CA ALA A 262 5.55 -7.54 12.74
C ALA A 262 6.56 -6.61 12.02
N ASP A 263 6.41 -6.46 10.70
CA ASP A 263 7.27 -5.61 9.87
C ASP A 263 6.84 -4.13 9.93
N PHE A 264 5.53 -3.91 10.09
CA PHE A 264 4.91 -2.60 10.01
C PHE A 264 3.79 -2.46 11.04
N LEU A 265 3.91 -1.51 11.96
CA LEU A 265 2.80 -1.09 12.81
C LEU A 265 2.08 0.10 12.17
N VAL A 266 0.76 0.07 12.20
CA VAL A 266 -0.07 1.20 11.77
C VAL A 266 -0.75 1.87 12.95
N HIS A 267 -1.09 3.15 12.74
CA HIS A 267 -1.54 4.07 13.77
C HIS A 267 -0.43 4.30 14.80
N SER A 268 -0.80 4.54 16.04
CA SER A 268 0.12 4.65 17.16
C SER A 268 -0.50 3.97 18.37
N VAL A 269 0.34 3.68 19.34
CA VAL A 269 -0.14 3.38 20.68
C VAL A 269 -0.94 4.58 21.19
N ASP A 270 -2.15 4.33 21.69
CA ASP A 270 -3.08 5.38 22.15
C ASP A 270 -3.57 5.21 23.60
N ASP A 271 -3.24 4.09 24.25
CA ASP A 271 -3.60 3.81 25.64
C ASP A 271 -2.58 4.33 26.67
N GLU A 272 -1.37 4.65 26.25
CA GLU A 272 -0.35 5.29 27.08
C GLU A 272 0.75 6.02 26.29
N VAL A 273 1.56 6.81 27.00
CA VAL A 273 2.74 7.47 26.44
C VAL A 273 3.83 6.43 26.17
N VAL A 274 4.31 6.41 24.93
CA VAL A 274 5.37 5.50 24.49
C VAL A 274 6.71 5.86 25.16
N GLY A 275 7.31 4.88 25.84
CA GLY A 275 8.66 4.99 26.42
C GLY A 275 9.80 4.61 25.45
N ASP A 276 11.04 4.96 25.84
CA ASP A 276 12.25 4.66 25.08
C ASP A 276 12.47 3.16 24.83
N ASP A 277 12.01 2.31 25.74
CA ASP A 277 12.09 0.85 25.63
C ASP A 277 11.35 0.35 24.38
N PHE A 278 10.16 0.89 24.10
CA PHE A 278 9.41 0.55 22.90
C PHE A 278 10.09 1.08 21.64
N VAL A 279 10.61 2.31 21.68
CA VAL A 279 11.34 2.89 20.55
C VAL A 279 12.58 2.05 20.22
N ARG A 280 13.32 1.61 21.26
CA ARG A 280 14.45 0.67 21.09
C ARG A 280 13.98 -0.65 20.49
N LEU A 281 12.89 -1.23 20.98
CA LEU A 281 12.32 -2.46 20.43
C LEU A 281 12.02 -2.34 18.93
N LEU A 282 11.36 -1.25 18.50
CA LEU A 282 11.08 -1.02 17.07
C LEU A 282 12.35 -0.93 16.25
N LYS A 283 13.38 -0.21 16.74
CA LYS A 283 14.67 -0.08 16.06
C LYS A 283 15.41 -1.41 15.96
N ASP A 284 15.48 -2.17 17.05
CA ASP A 284 16.17 -3.46 17.12
C ASP A 284 15.53 -4.50 16.20
N LYS A 285 14.20 -4.49 16.11
CA LYS A 285 13.43 -5.35 15.23
C LYS A 285 13.28 -4.80 13.80
N LYS A 286 13.73 -3.57 13.55
CA LYS A 286 13.58 -2.84 12.29
C LYS A 286 12.11 -2.73 11.84
N THR A 287 11.21 -2.64 12.81
CA THR A 287 9.77 -2.48 12.56
C THR A 287 9.47 -1.01 12.30
N VAL A 288 8.81 -0.73 11.19
CA VAL A 288 8.37 0.62 10.84
C VAL A 288 7.06 0.94 11.56
N LEU A 289 6.89 2.18 12.02
CA LEU A 289 5.64 2.69 12.60
C LEU A 289 5.07 3.77 11.67
N CYS A 290 3.80 3.64 11.28
CA CYS A 290 3.08 4.62 10.48
C CYS A 290 1.90 5.22 11.26
N PRO A 291 2.09 6.40 11.88
CA PRO A 291 1.01 7.09 12.57
C PRO A 291 -0.02 7.64 11.58
N THR A 292 -1.30 7.66 11.97
CA THR A 292 -2.42 8.20 11.17
C THR A 292 -3.08 9.38 11.88
N LEU A 293 -2.28 10.36 12.30
CA LEU A 293 -2.67 11.43 13.22
C LEU A 293 -3.88 12.27 12.76
N VAL A 294 -4.07 12.38 11.44
CA VAL A 294 -5.17 13.17 10.85
C VAL A 294 -6.52 12.49 10.92
N VAL A 295 -6.56 11.16 11.08
CA VAL A 295 -7.80 10.37 10.94
C VAL A 295 -8.77 10.67 12.08
N SER A 296 -8.32 10.59 13.34
CA SER A 296 -9.17 10.85 14.51
C SER A 296 -9.74 12.26 14.51
N HIS A 297 -8.94 13.25 14.12
CA HIS A 297 -9.39 14.65 13.99
C HIS A 297 -10.53 14.81 12.99
N ASN A 298 -10.47 14.11 11.85
CA ASN A 298 -11.52 14.18 10.84
C ASN A 298 -12.81 13.48 11.30
N TYR A 299 -12.72 12.40 12.08
CA TYR A 299 -13.90 11.83 12.73
C TYR A 299 -14.55 12.81 13.71
N SER A 300 -13.76 13.50 14.54
CA SER A 300 -14.26 14.51 15.47
C SER A 300 -14.97 15.66 14.76
N LYS A 301 -14.43 16.18 13.65
CA LYS A 301 -15.12 17.21 12.86
C LYS A 301 -16.49 16.76 12.36
N VAL A 302 -16.55 15.56 11.80
CA VAL A 302 -17.77 15.03 11.20
C VAL A 302 -18.82 14.69 12.25
N PHE A 303 -18.44 14.08 13.38
CA PHE A 303 -19.39 13.61 14.40
C PHE A 303 -19.65 14.64 15.50
N GLY A 304 -18.66 15.48 15.80
CA GLY A 304 -18.70 16.51 16.84
C GLY A 304 -19.25 17.85 16.39
N GLN A 305 -19.49 18.04 15.08
CA GLN A 305 -19.92 19.32 14.49
C GLN A 305 -18.94 20.48 14.75
N GLU A 306 -17.64 20.19 14.76
CA GLU A 306 -16.56 21.19 14.82
C GLU A 306 -16.20 21.79 13.46
#